data_AF-A0A3C1KJ07-F1
#
_entry.id   AF-A0A3C1KJ07-F1
#
_cell.length_a   1.000
_cell.length_b   1.000
_cell.length_c   1.000
_cell.angle_alpha   90.00
_cell.angle_beta   90.00
_cell.angle_gamma   90.00
#
_symmetry.space_group_name_H-M   'P 1'
#
loop_
_entity.id
_entity.type
_entity.pdbx_description
1 polymer ?
#
loop_
_entity_poly.entity_id
_entity_poly.type
_entity_poly.pdbx_seq_one_letter_code
_entity_poly.pdbx_strand_id
1 'polypeptide(L)'
;MSTSELEALRSGQLWEEFCEGLKSAGKEILAAGVPEDDLSRAEGYRYLTRLLRLSLEKHLEFNDPACPQFYSLSHETAKIGNDNPDNFYQNCAVDGQRSYRITGNAGQVEYLSMETKAGSFAG
;
A
#
# COMPACT_ATOMS: atom_id res chain seq x y z
N MET A 1 20.22 -2.37 6.37
CA MET A 1 20.75 -1.80 5.12
C MET A 1 22.24 -2.02 5.07
N SER A 2 22.77 -2.43 3.93
CA SER A 2 24.21 -2.51 3.68
C SER A 2 24.81 -1.10 3.57
N THR A 3 26.14 -1.00 3.67
CA THR A 3 26.86 0.27 3.46
C THR A 3 26.56 0.87 2.08
N SER A 4 26.44 0.05 1.03
CA SER A 4 26.13 0.50 -0.33
C SER A 4 24.70 1.06 -0.47
N GLU A 5 23.72 0.47 0.21
CA GLU A 5 22.34 1.00 0.22
C GLU A 5 22.26 2.37 0.91
N LEU A 6 23.03 2.56 1.98
CA LEU A 6 23.12 3.85 2.68
C LEU A 6 23.80 4.92 1.83
N GLU A 7 24.80 4.55 1.03
CA GLU A 7 25.44 5.46 0.07
C GLU A 7 24.47 5.87 -1.04
N ALA A 8 23.76 4.92 -1.64
CA ALA A 8 22.76 5.18 -2.67
C ALA A 8 21.59 6.04 -2.16
N LEU A 9 21.20 5.89 -0.88
CA LEU A 9 20.24 6.77 -0.24
C LEU A 9 20.78 8.21 -0.13
N ARG A 10 22.01 8.37 0.38
CA ARG A 10 22.64 9.67 0.62
C ARG A 10 22.93 10.42 -0.67
N SER A 11 23.29 9.71 -1.75
CA SER A 11 23.54 10.32 -3.05
C SER A 11 22.26 10.74 -3.78
N GLY A 12 21.08 10.28 -3.33
CA GLY A 12 19.80 10.48 -4.00
C GLY A 12 19.48 9.45 -5.08
N GLN A 13 20.40 8.52 -5.37
CA GLN A 13 20.20 7.48 -6.38
C GLN A 13 18.94 6.64 -6.11
N LEU A 14 18.68 6.24 -4.86
CA LEU A 14 17.47 5.47 -4.53
C LEU A 14 16.18 6.25 -4.80
N TRP A 15 16.21 7.59 -4.67
CA TRP A 15 15.06 8.43 -4.99
C TRP A 15 14.82 8.48 -6.50
N GLU A 16 15.87 8.60 -7.30
CA GLU A 16 15.79 8.55 -8.75
C GLU A 16 15.25 7.20 -9.24
N GLU A 17 15.76 6.10 -8.69
CA GLU A 17 15.30 4.74 -8.99
C GLU A 17 13.81 4.55 -8.63
N PHE A 18 13.40 5.05 -7.46
CA PHE A 18 11.99 5.05 -7.05
C PHE A 18 11.10 5.80 -8.06
N CYS A 19 11.52 6.99 -8.50
CA CYS A 19 10.77 7.79 -9.48
C CYS A 19 10.71 7.12 -10.86
N GLU A 20 11.79 6.49 -11.32
CA GLU A 20 11.78 5.71 -12.56
C GLU A 20 10.85 4.49 -12.45
N GLY A 21 10.76 3.87 -11.28
CA GLY A 21 9.75 2.85 -10.97
C GLY A 21 8.33 3.37 -11.16
N LEU A 22 8.00 4.55 -10.61
CA LEU A 22 6.68 5.17 -10.77
C LEU A 22 6.36 5.50 -12.23
N LYS A 23 7.33 6.01 -12.97
CA LYS A 23 7.20 6.26 -14.41
C LYS A 23 6.96 4.98 -15.18
N SER A 24 7.65 3.89 -14.83
CA SER A 24 7.41 2.59 -15.46
C SER A 24 6.02 2.04 -15.15
N ALA A 25 5.51 2.21 -13.92
CA ALA A 25 4.14 1.82 -13.56
C ALA A 25 3.08 2.55 -14.41
N GLY A 26 3.37 3.76 -14.91
CA GLY A 26 2.55 4.48 -15.88
C GLY A 26 2.28 3.71 -17.18
N LYS A 27 3.16 2.76 -17.55
CA LYS A 27 3.00 1.92 -18.75
C LYS A 27 1.88 0.90 -18.59
N GLU A 28 1.55 0.49 -17.37
CA GLU A 28 0.44 -0.44 -17.10
C GLU A 28 -0.89 0.13 -17.57
N ILE A 29 -1.07 1.45 -17.47
CA ILE A 29 -2.27 2.10 -17.98
C ILE A 29 -2.35 1.90 -19.49
N LEU A 30 -1.22 1.97 -20.20
CA LEU A 30 -1.07 1.81 -21.66
C LEU A 30 -0.92 0.36 -22.13
N ALA A 31 -1.07 -0.62 -21.24
CA ALA A 31 -0.91 -2.03 -21.60
C ALA A 31 -2.02 -2.52 -22.55
N ALA A 32 -1.69 -3.52 -23.37
CA ALA A 32 -2.64 -4.15 -24.27
C ALA A 32 -3.81 -4.76 -23.49
N GLY A 33 -5.05 -4.49 -23.92
CA GLY A 33 -6.27 -4.98 -23.27
C GLY A 33 -6.85 -4.04 -22.20
N VAL A 34 -6.15 -2.95 -21.85
CA VAL A 34 -6.71 -1.90 -20.99
C VAL A 34 -7.55 -0.94 -21.84
N PRO A 35 -8.79 -0.58 -21.44
CA PRO A 35 -9.64 0.36 -22.19
C PRO A 35 -8.94 1.69 -22.52
N GLU A 36 -9.15 2.19 -23.74
CA GLU A 36 -8.45 3.38 -24.27
C GLU A 36 -9.27 4.67 -24.18
N ASP A 37 -10.51 4.61 -23.66
CA ASP A 37 -11.35 5.81 -23.52
C ASP A 37 -10.78 6.80 -22.49
N ASP A 38 -11.02 8.09 -22.71
CA ASP A 38 -10.45 9.19 -21.92
C ASP A 38 -10.73 9.07 -20.43
N LEU A 39 -11.92 8.59 -20.05
CA LEU A 39 -12.30 8.43 -18.65
C LEU A 39 -11.47 7.32 -17.99
N SER A 40 -11.41 6.14 -18.60
CA SER A 40 -10.59 5.04 -18.10
C SER A 40 -9.11 5.41 -17.99
N ARG A 41 -8.58 6.18 -18.95
CA ARG A 41 -7.20 6.68 -18.93
C ARG A 41 -6.94 7.62 -17.76
N ALA A 42 -7.80 8.62 -17.60
CA ALA A 42 -7.71 9.57 -16.50
C ALA A 42 -7.82 8.87 -15.13
N GLU A 43 -8.77 7.94 -14.99
CA GLU A 43 -8.94 7.16 -13.77
C GLU A 43 -7.77 6.21 -13.50
N GLY A 44 -7.18 5.62 -14.53
CA GLY A 44 -6.00 4.77 -14.42
C GLY A 44 -4.79 5.52 -13.83
N TYR A 45 -4.50 6.71 -14.35
CA TYR A 45 -3.42 7.54 -13.77
C TYR A 45 -3.75 8.01 -12.36
N ARG A 46 -5.02 8.41 -12.11
CA ARG A 46 -5.47 8.74 -10.75
C ARG A 46 -5.31 7.54 -9.80
N TYR A 47 -5.62 6.33 -10.27
CA TYR A 47 -5.44 5.09 -9.52
C TYR A 47 -3.98 4.84 -9.16
N LEU A 48 -3.01 5.07 -10.06
CA LEU A 48 -1.58 4.98 -9.72
C LEU A 48 -1.19 5.93 -8.57
N THR A 49 -1.69 7.17 -8.56
CA THR A 49 -1.41 8.11 -7.46
C THR A 49 -2.02 7.65 -6.12
N ARG A 50 -3.16 6.95 -6.17
CA ARG A 50 -3.79 6.35 -4.99
C ARG A 50 -2.96 5.18 -4.47
N LEU A 51 -2.53 4.27 -5.35
CA LEU A 51 -1.65 3.15 -4.99
C LEU A 51 -0.32 3.64 -4.40
N LEU A 52 0.23 4.73 -4.94
CA LEU A 52 1.43 5.36 -4.39
C LEU A 52 1.21 5.78 -2.93
N ARG A 53 0.13 6.53 -2.64
CA ARG A 53 -0.20 6.93 -1.26
C ARG A 53 -0.30 5.73 -0.32
N LEU A 54 -1.08 4.71 -0.70
CA LEU A 54 -1.24 3.49 0.09
C LEU A 54 0.10 2.76 0.31
N SER A 55 0.95 2.73 -0.71
CA SER A 55 2.27 2.12 -0.64
C SER A 55 3.20 2.87 0.30
N LEU A 56 3.20 4.21 0.28
CA LEU A 56 4.00 5.02 1.19
C LEU A 56 3.58 4.82 2.64
N GLU A 57 2.27 4.83 2.92
CA GLU A 57 1.74 4.53 4.25
C GLU A 57 2.17 3.14 4.72
N LYS A 58 1.97 2.11 3.89
CA LYS A 58 2.30 0.72 4.22
C LYS A 58 3.79 0.48 4.45
N HIS A 59 4.64 1.01 3.56
CA HIS A 59 6.05 0.61 3.48
C HIS A 59 7.01 1.56 4.19
N LEU A 60 6.61 2.82 4.39
CA LEU A 60 7.43 3.83 5.08
C LEU A 60 6.85 4.17 6.45
N GLU A 61 5.62 4.65 6.50
CA GLU A 61 5.05 5.25 7.72
C GLU A 61 4.66 4.20 8.77
N PHE A 62 4.11 3.06 8.34
CA PHE A 62 3.51 2.05 9.23
C PHE A 62 4.16 0.67 9.13
N ASN A 63 5.41 0.61 8.68
CA ASN A 63 6.15 -0.64 8.47
C ASN A 63 7.05 -1.06 9.65
N ASP A 64 6.95 -0.40 10.82
CA ASP A 64 7.71 -0.79 12.02
C ASP A 64 6.89 -1.76 12.89
N PRO A 65 7.18 -3.08 12.87
CA PRO A 65 6.48 -4.05 13.71
C PRO A 65 6.83 -3.92 15.20
N ALA A 66 7.85 -3.14 15.60
CA ALA A 66 8.11 -2.85 17.01
C ALA A 66 7.19 -1.75 17.56
N CYS A 67 6.67 -0.88 16.70
CA CYS A 67 5.71 0.18 17.03
C CYS A 67 4.48 0.12 16.08
N PRO A 68 3.72 -1.00 16.14
CA PRO A 68 2.62 -1.24 15.20
C PRO A 68 1.51 -0.20 15.33
N GLN A 69 1.04 0.30 14.18
CA GLN A 69 -0.08 1.24 14.08
C GLN A 69 -1.04 0.80 12.97
N PHE A 70 -2.35 1.00 13.20
CA PHE A 70 -3.35 0.70 12.20
C PHE A 70 -3.42 1.78 11.12
N TYR A 71 -3.53 1.35 9.87
CA TYR A 71 -3.75 2.21 8.69
C TYR A 71 -4.69 1.52 7.70
N SER A 72 -5.19 2.25 6.71
CA SER A 72 -6.18 1.73 5.75
C SER A 72 -5.59 1.54 4.36
N LEU A 73 -5.55 0.30 3.87
CA LEU A 73 -5.15 -0.01 2.48
C LEU A 73 -6.29 0.13 1.47
N SER A 74 -7.50 0.49 1.91
CA SER A 74 -8.61 0.83 1.03
C SER A 74 -9.66 1.62 1.76
N HIS A 75 -10.01 2.77 1.19
CA HIS A 75 -10.97 3.72 1.72
C HIS A 75 -11.47 4.63 0.58
N GLU A 76 -12.24 5.66 0.89
CA GLU A 76 -13.06 6.42 -0.07
C GLU A 76 -12.24 7.06 -1.21
N THR A 77 -10.98 7.41 -0.94
CA THR A 77 -10.12 8.12 -1.89
C THR A 77 -8.91 7.33 -2.36
N ALA A 78 -8.72 6.08 -1.90
CA ALA A 78 -7.69 5.18 -2.37
C ALA A 78 -8.17 3.73 -2.26
N LYS A 79 -8.16 3.01 -3.37
CA LYS A 79 -8.82 1.71 -3.55
C LYS A 79 -7.82 0.71 -4.10
N ILE A 80 -7.95 -0.58 -3.78
CA ILE A 80 -7.14 -1.64 -4.38
C ILE A 80 -7.96 -2.94 -4.48
N GLY A 81 -7.80 -3.66 -5.59
CA GLY A 81 -8.18 -5.07 -5.68
C GLY A 81 -9.66 -5.37 -5.46
N ASN A 82 -10.56 -4.55 -6.05
CA ASN A 82 -12.01 -4.68 -5.88
C ASN A 82 -12.44 -4.56 -4.40
N ASP A 83 -12.12 -3.42 -3.80
CA ASP A 83 -12.45 -3.10 -2.42
C ASP A 83 -13.95 -3.18 -2.16
N ASN A 84 -14.35 -3.77 -1.02
CA ASN A 84 -15.74 -3.76 -0.60
C ASN A 84 -16.08 -2.38 0.00
N PRO A 85 -16.99 -1.59 -0.58
CA PRO A 85 -17.35 -0.26 -0.07
C PRO A 85 -17.99 -0.29 1.33
N ASP A 86 -18.51 -1.45 1.77
CA ASP A 86 -19.11 -1.60 3.10
C ASP A 86 -18.07 -1.93 4.19
N ASN A 87 -16.83 -2.23 3.80
CA ASN A 87 -15.78 -2.61 4.75
C ASN A 87 -14.99 -1.39 5.23
N PHE A 88 -14.76 -1.32 6.55
CA PHE A 88 -13.73 -0.49 7.13
C PHE A 88 -12.42 -1.28 7.26
N TYR A 89 -11.55 -1.17 6.25
CA TYR A 89 -10.28 -1.91 6.22
C TYR A 89 -9.23 -1.27 7.14
N GLN A 90 -8.67 -2.07 8.05
CA GLN A 90 -7.48 -1.72 8.82
C GLN A 90 -6.39 -2.78 8.68
N ASN A 91 -5.15 -2.32 8.63
CA ASN A 91 -3.94 -3.10 8.41
C ASN A 91 -2.89 -2.63 9.41
N CYS A 92 -1.96 -3.51 9.75
CA CYS A 92 -0.85 -3.17 10.63
C CYS A 92 0.33 -4.11 10.32
N ALA A 93 1.55 -3.58 10.31
CA ALA A 93 2.74 -4.42 10.21
C ALA A 93 2.91 -5.26 11.48
N VAL A 94 3.23 -6.54 11.31
CA VAL A 94 3.54 -7.46 12.41
C VAL A 94 4.73 -8.33 12.03
N ASP A 95 5.59 -8.58 13.00
CA ASP A 95 6.64 -9.59 12.98
C ASP A 95 6.15 -10.86 13.67
N GLY A 96 6.06 -11.98 12.93
CA GLY A 96 5.55 -13.26 13.41
C GLY A 96 6.37 -13.92 14.52
N GLN A 97 7.55 -13.38 14.86
CA GLN A 97 8.34 -13.81 16.01
C GLN A 97 7.96 -13.08 17.32
N ARG A 98 7.06 -12.10 17.26
CA ARG A 98 6.62 -11.30 18.42
C ARG A 98 5.19 -11.61 18.81
N SER A 99 4.82 -11.20 20.02
CA SER A 99 3.44 -11.25 20.51
C SER A 99 2.84 -9.86 20.54
N TYR A 100 1.62 -9.72 20.04
CA TYR A 100 0.88 -8.45 19.98
C TYR A 100 -0.42 -8.57 20.76
N ARG A 101 -0.94 -7.43 21.21
CA ARG A 101 -2.26 -7.33 21.82
C ARG A 101 -3.05 -6.23 21.11
N ILE A 102 -4.21 -6.59 20.59
CA ILE A 102 -5.20 -5.63 20.07
C ILE A 102 -6.24 -5.42 21.18
N THR A 103 -6.47 -4.17 21.55
CA THR A 103 -7.50 -3.80 22.53
C THR A 103 -8.33 -2.65 21.99
N GLY A 104 -9.61 -2.61 22.33
CA GLY A 104 -10.50 -1.53 21.92
C GLY A 104 -11.96 -1.94 22.04
N ASN A 105 -12.82 -1.21 21.34
CA ASN A 105 -14.25 -1.49 21.25
C ASN A 105 -14.61 -1.70 19.78
N ALA A 106 -15.15 -2.88 19.44
CA ALA A 106 -15.62 -3.20 18.09
C ALA A 106 -16.90 -2.45 17.71
N GLY A 107 -17.52 -1.72 18.66
CA GLY A 107 -18.74 -0.97 18.45
C GLY A 107 -19.95 -1.90 18.27
N GLN A 108 -20.80 -1.56 17.31
CA GLN A 108 -22.04 -2.28 17.00
C GLN A 108 -21.98 -2.93 15.61
N VAL A 109 -20.78 -3.21 15.09
CA VAL A 109 -20.65 -3.86 13.79
C VAL A 109 -21.16 -5.30 13.86
N GLU A 110 -21.98 -5.70 12.90
CA GLU A 110 -22.52 -7.07 12.82
C GLU A 110 -21.46 -8.10 12.43
N TYR A 111 -20.38 -7.67 11.77
CA TYR A 111 -19.30 -8.53 11.30
C TYR A 111 -17.93 -7.88 11.54
N LEU A 112 -17.05 -8.62 12.22
CA LEU A 112 -15.64 -8.27 12.41
C LEU A 112 -14.79 -9.50 12.11
N SER A 113 -13.83 -9.37 11.20
CA SER A 113 -12.81 -10.37 10.95
C SER A 113 -11.41 -9.81 11.24
N MET A 114 -10.52 -10.69 11.69
CA MET A 114 -9.10 -10.40 11.86
C MET A 114 -8.31 -11.52 11.17
N GLU A 115 -7.38 -11.12 10.32
CA GLU A 115 -6.62 -12.04 9.48
C GLU A 115 -5.14 -11.71 9.55
N THR A 116 -4.30 -12.73 9.65
CA THR A 116 -2.84 -12.60 9.52
C THR A 116 -2.41 -13.00 8.12
N LYS A 117 -1.55 -12.20 7.50
CA LYS A 117 -1.00 -12.46 6.16
C LYS A 117 0.52 -12.51 6.25
N ALA A 118 1.12 -13.48 5.56
CA ALA A 118 2.56 -13.59 5.41
C ALA A 118 2.95 -13.41 3.94
N GLY A 119 4.16 -12.89 3.71
CA GLY A 119 4.63 -12.51 2.38
C GLY A 119 4.23 -11.09 1.99
N SER A 120 4.67 -10.68 0.80
CA SER A 120 4.29 -9.41 0.20
C SER A 120 3.17 -9.64 -0.81
N PHE A 121 2.06 -8.92 -0.71
CA PHE A 121 1.27 -8.60 -1.89
C PHE A 121 2.09 -7.61 -2.72
N ALA A 122 3.04 -8.13 -3.49
CA ALA A 122 3.72 -7.44 -4.57
C ALA A 122 3.67 -8.41 -5.74
N GLY A 123 2.77 -8.13 -6.69
CA GLY A 123 2.98 -8.58 -8.07
C GLY A 123 4.11 -7.80 -8.69
#